data_AF-A0A937D2H8-F1
#
_entry.id   AF-A0A937D2H8-F1
#
_cell.length_a   1.000
_cell.length_b   1.000
_cell.length_c   1.000
_cell.angle_alpha   90.00
_cell.angle_beta   90.00
_cell.angle_gamma   90.00
#
_symmetry.space_group_name_H-M   'P 1'
#
loop_
_entity.id
_entity.type
_entity.pdbx_description
1 polymer ?
#
loop_
_entity_poly.entity_id
_entity_poly.type
_entity_poly.pdbx_seq_one_letter_code
_entity_poly.pdbx_strand_id
1 'polypeptide(L)'
;MLIHPGKRTPLTRGRQEDWDAAREAYLLEHAPGLKEHYAAQRRAFDQIEADAQARHPDPTPDNITAAVAAEAALPYRKRTEAQLRRNFEPLSAHLPQDIRSRRKRFVQREQRAWNRANPTPLSDDMQRALTAEFVKTYARAARA
;
A
#
# COMPACT_ATOMS: atom_id res chain seq x y z
N MET A 1 -22.55 41.06 -5.35
CA MET A 1 -22.98 39.74 -5.88
C MET A 1 -22.52 38.66 -4.90
N LEU A 2 -23.44 38.12 -4.10
CA LEU A 2 -23.18 37.07 -3.12
C LEU A 2 -23.58 35.73 -3.73
N ILE A 3 -22.60 34.91 -4.14
CA ILE A 3 -22.84 33.53 -4.55
C ILE A 3 -22.89 32.70 -3.27
N HIS A 4 -24.08 32.29 -2.85
CA HIS A 4 -24.26 31.41 -1.68
C HIS A 4 -23.73 30.00 -1.99
N PRO A 5 -22.83 29.43 -1.18
CA PRO A 5 -22.52 28.01 -1.25
C PRO A 5 -23.72 27.27 -0.67
N GLY A 6 -24.52 26.63 -1.53
CA GLY A 6 -25.59 25.73 -1.10
C GLY A 6 -25.02 24.73 -0.10
N LYS A 7 -25.51 24.79 1.14
CA LYS A 7 -25.17 23.85 2.22
C LYS A 7 -25.42 22.43 1.72
N ARG A 8 -24.36 21.70 1.39
CA ARG A 8 -24.44 20.24 1.23
C ARG A 8 -24.78 19.70 2.61
N THR A 9 -25.99 19.17 2.77
CA THR A 9 -26.37 18.39 3.95
C THR A 9 -25.33 17.28 4.10
N PRO A 10 -24.62 17.18 5.24
CA PRO A 10 -23.69 16.08 5.44
C PRO A 10 -24.49 14.79 5.36
N LEU A 11 -24.14 13.93 4.42
CA LEU A 11 -24.72 12.61 4.32
C LEU A 11 -24.36 11.88 5.62
N THR A 12 -25.33 11.20 6.23
CA THR A 12 -25.05 10.27 7.34
C THR A 12 -23.99 9.28 6.86
N ARG A 13 -23.01 8.96 7.72
CA ARG A 13 -21.77 8.24 7.36
C ARG A 13 -22.00 7.01 6.46
N GLY A 14 -23.03 6.20 6.75
CA GLY A 14 -23.39 5.04 5.91
C GLY A 14 -23.88 5.40 4.49
N ARG A 15 -24.66 6.48 4.35
CA ARG A 15 -25.10 6.97 3.03
C ARG A 15 -23.95 7.54 2.19
N GLN A 16 -22.88 7.99 2.84
CA GLN A 16 -21.70 8.50 2.15
C GLN A 16 -20.79 7.36 1.65
N GLU A 17 -20.63 6.31 2.45
CA GLU A 17 -19.93 5.08 2.05
C GLU A 17 -20.60 4.40 0.85
N ASP A 18 -21.93 4.32 0.85
CA ASP A 18 -22.71 3.80 -0.29
C ASP A 18 -22.53 4.65 -1.56
N TRP A 19 -22.41 5.97 -1.39
CA TRP A 19 -22.24 6.92 -2.50
C TRP A 19 -20.84 6.82 -3.13
N ASP A 20 -19.81 6.68 -2.29
CA ASP A 20 -18.43 6.51 -2.75
C ASP A 20 -18.26 5.16 -3.46
N ALA A 21 -18.84 4.07 -2.93
CA ALA A 21 -18.85 2.77 -3.58
C ALA A 21 -19.56 2.80 -4.94
N ALA A 22 -20.73 3.46 -5.04
CA ALA A 22 -21.45 3.62 -6.30
C ALA A 22 -20.66 4.45 -7.32
N ARG A 23 -19.95 5.49 -6.86
CA ARG A 23 -19.08 6.32 -7.71
C ARG A 23 -17.90 5.52 -8.25
N GLU A 24 -17.26 4.71 -7.40
CA GLU A 24 -16.16 3.84 -7.81
C GLU A 24 -16.62 2.80 -8.83
N ALA A 25 -17.75 2.13 -8.59
CA ALA A 25 -18.33 1.19 -9.55
C ALA A 25 -18.63 1.86 -10.90
N TYR A 26 -19.20 3.07 -10.87
CA TYR A 26 -19.47 3.85 -12.08
C TYR A 26 -18.19 4.18 -12.86
N LEU A 27 -17.13 4.61 -12.17
CA LEU A 27 -15.83 4.88 -12.78
C LEU A 27 -15.22 3.62 -13.39
N LEU A 28 -15.29 2.48 -12.71
CA LEU A 28 -14.76 1.20 -13.23
C LEU A 28 -15.49 0.71 -14.47
N GLU A 29 -16.79 0.98 -14.57
CA GLU A 29 -17.62 0.59 -15.72
C GLU A 29 -17.43 1.54 -16.92
N HIS A 30 -17.23 2.84 -16.66
CA HIS A 30 -17.22 3.87 -17.70
C HIS A 30 -15.80 4.36 -18.09
N ALA A 31 -14.75 3.96 -17.36
CA ALA A 31 -13.36 4.25 -17.72
C ALA A 31 -12.72 3.05 -18.45
N PRO A 32 -12.42 3.16 -19.75
CA PRO A 32 -11.84 2.07 -20.52
C PRO A 32 -10.50 1.60 -19.94
N GLY A 33 -10.34 0.29 -19.75
CA GLY A 33 -9.09 -0.31 -19.30
C GLY A 33 -8.78 -0.15 -17.80
N LEU A 34 -9.58 0.62 -17.05
CA LEU A 34 -9.33 0.88 -15.63
C LEU A 34 -9.52 -0.38 -14.78
N LYS A 35 -10.54 -1.17 -15.10
CA LYS A 35 -10.81 -2.45 -14.44
C LYS A 35 -9.69 -3.47 -14.68
N GLU A 36 -9.24 -3.59 -15.93
CA GLU A 36 -8.14 -4.47 -16.32
C GLU A 36 -6.81 -4.02 -15.68
N HIS A 37 -6.57 -2.71 -15.62
CA HIS A 37 -5.39 -2.14 -14.96
C HIS A 37 -5.34 -2.49 -13.48
N TYR A 38 -6.43 -2.30 -12.72
CA TYR A 38 -6.44 -2.68 -11.29
C TYR A 38 -6.33 -4.19 -11.09
N ALA A 39 -6.92 -5.00 -11.96
CA ALA A 39 -6.75 -6.44 -11.91
C ALA A 39 -5.28 -6.85 -12.16
N ALA A 40 -4.62 -6.22 -13.13
CA ALA A 40 -3.20 -6.44 -13.43
C ALA A 40 -2.30 -5.96 -12.28
N GLN A 41 -2.60 -4.79 -11.70
CA GLN A 41 -1.89 -4.24 -10.55
C GLN A 41 -1.95 -5.20 -9.36
N ARG A 42 -3.15 -5.70 -9.03
CA ARG A 42 -3.34 -6.63 -7.92
C ARG A 42 -2.50 -7.90 -8.11
N ARG A 43 -2.60 -8.53 -9.28
CA ARG A 43 -1.80 -9.72 -9.60
C ARG A 43 -0.30 -9.46 -9.52
N ALA A 44 0.17 -8.32 -10.03
CA ALA A 44 1.58 -7.96 -9.97
C ALA A 44 2.04 -7.72 -8.53
N PHE A 45 1.22 -7.09 -7.70
CA PHE A 45 1.56 -6.79 -6.31
C PHE A 45 1.58 -8.07 -5.46
N ASP A 46 0.63 -8.97 -5.67
CA ASP A 46 0.63 -10.30 -5.04
C ASP A 46 1.92 -11.07 -5.39
N GLN A 47 2.35 -11.03 -6.66
CA GLN A 47 3.61 -11.63 -7.09
C GLN A 47 4.84 -10.97 -6.45
N ILE A 48 4.87 -9.64 -6.38
CA ILE A 48 5.95 -8.89 -5.74
C ILE A 48 6.07 -9.26 -4.26
N GLU A 49 4.95 -9.43 -3.56
CA GLU A 49 4.94 -9.86 -2.15
C GLU A 49 5.45 -11.29 -1.99
N ALA A 50 5.04 -12.21 -2.87
CA ALA A 50 5.56 -13.58 -2.89
C ALA A 50 7.08 -13.60 -3.13
N ASP A 51 7.57 -12.82 -4.11
CA ASP A 51 9.00 -12.69 -4.40
C ASP A 51 9.76 -12.08 -3.22
N ALA A 52 9.17 -11.10 -2.53
CA ALA A 52 9.76 -10.49 -1.35
C ALA A 52 9.89 -11.50 -0.20
N GLN A 53 8.88 -12.34 0.00
CA GLN A 53 8.91 -13.43 0.98
C GLN A 53 9.99 -14.45 0.64
N ALA A 54 10.09 -14.86 -0.63
CA ALA A 54 11.09 -15.82 -1.09
C ALA A 54 12.53 -15.29 -0.94
N ARG A 55 12.76 -14.01 -1.23
CA ARG A 55 14.09 -13.38 -1.10
C ARG A 55 14.47 -13.06 0.35
N HIS A 56 13.49 -12.77 1.19
CA HIS A 56 13.68 -12.38 2.58
C HIS A 56 12.76 -13.23 3.47
N PRO A 57 13.02 -14.54 3.59
CA PRO A 57 12.21 -15.44 4.40
C PRO A 57 12.32 -15.08 5.88
N ASP A 58 11.29 -15.41 6.65
CA ASP A 58 11.33 -15.22 8.10
C ASP A 58 12.47 -16.05 8.73
N PRO A 59 13.15 -15.52 9.76
CA PRO A 59 14.28 -16.21 10.36
C PRO A 59 13.81 -17.50 11.05
N THR A 60 14.46 -18.61 10.74
CA THR A 60 14.25 -19.88 11.42
C THR A 60 14.90 -19.87 12.81
N PRO A 61 14.54 -20.81 13.71
CA PRO A 61 15.25 -21.00 14.98
C PRO A 61 16.76 -21.18 14.78
N ASP A 62 17.18 -21.90 13.75
CA ASP A 62 18.60 -22.10 13.43
C ASP A 62 19.30 -20.78 13.06
N ASN A 63 18.63 -19.89 12.32
CA ASN A 63 19.16 -18.57 12.01
C ASN A 63 19.36 -17.73 13.28
N ILE A 64 18.46 -17.87 14.26
CA ILE A 64 18.57 -17.20 15.56
C ILE A 64 19.75 -17.78 16.35
N THR A 65 19.85 -19.10 16.45
CA THR A 65 20.96 -19.78 17.12
C THR A 65 22.30 -19.43 16.49
N ALA A 66 22.39 -19.40 15.16
CA ALA A 66 23.58 -19.00 14.44
C ALA A 66 23.95 -17.54 14.71
N ALA A 67 22.97 -16.63 14.79
CA ALA A 67 23.21 -15.23 15.14
C ALA A 67 23.75 -15.09 16.57
N VAL A 68 23.21 -15.85 17.52
CA VAL A 68 23.71 -15.90 18.91
C VAL A 68 25.14 -16.44 18.96
N ALA A 69 25.41 -17.55 18.27
CA ALA A 69 26.74 -18.14 18.21
C ALA A 69 27.76 -17.21 17.55
N ALA A 70 27.38 -16.52 16.47
CA ALA A 70 28.23 -15.54 15.80
C ALA A 70 28.55 -14.36 16.73
N GLU A 71 27.57 -13.85 17.49
CA GLU A 71 27.80 -12.82 18.50
C GLU A 71 28.76 -13.32 19.59
N ALA A 72 28.55 -14.55 20.07
CA ALA A 72 29.39 -15.22 21.07
C ALA A 72 30.79 -15.61 20.55
N ALA A 73 31.05 -15.52 19.24
CA ALA A 73 32.38 -15.71 18.66
C ALA A 73 33.16 -14.39 18.49
N LEU A 74 32.48 -13.23 18.55
CA LEU A 74 33.16 -11.93 18.41
C LEU A 74 34.11 -11.67 19.59
N PRO A 75 35.25 -10.99 19.40
CA PRO A 75 36.08 -10.51 20.50
C PRO A 75 35.31 -9.52 21.39
N TYR A 76 35.57 -9.48 22.70
CA TYR A 76 34.86 -8.63 23.67
C TYR A 76 34.65 -7.19 23.20
N ARG A 77 35.72 -6.54 22.68
CA ARG A 77 35.67 -5.16 22.15
C ARG A 77 34.69 -4.99 20.99
N LYS A 78 34.54 -6.01 20.13
CA LYS A 78 33.61 -5.98 19.00
C LYS A 78 32.18 -6.29 19.43
N ARG A 79 31.97 -7.14 20.44
CA ARG A 79 30.65 -7.36 21.03
C ARG A 79 30.09 -6.08 21.64
N THR A 80 30.88 -5.40 22.46
CA THR A 80 30.45 -4.15 23.10
C THR A 80 30.16 -3.06 22.07
N GLU A 81 30.99 -2.91 21.03
CA GLU A 81 30.72 -1.97 19.94
C GLU A 81 29.42 -2.28 19.19
N ALA A 82 29.18 -3.56 18.85
CA ALA A 82 27.95 -3.98 18.17
C ALA A 82 26.70 -3.72 19.03
N GLN A 83 26.77 -4.05 20.33
CA GLN A 83 25.70 -3.81 21.30
C GLN A 83 25.42 -2.32 21.50
N LEU A 84 26.46 -1.48 21.57
CA LEU A 84 26.32 -0.02 21.69
C LEU A 84 25.61 0.61 20.49
N ARG A 85 25.82 0.09 19.27
CA ARG A 85 25.13 0.55 18.06
C ARG A 85 23.67 0.10 17.97
N ARG A 86 23.27 -0.95 18.71
CA ARG A 86 21.95 -1.59 18.63
C ARG A 86 21.21 -1.61 19.98
N ASN A 87 21.29 -0.51 20.73
CA ASN A 87 20.56 -0.30 21.99
C ASN A 87 20.73 -1.44 23.01
N PHE A 88 21.93 -1.98 23.15
CA PHE A 88 22.30 -3.03 24.12
C PHE A 88 21.57 -4.37 23.96
N GLU A 89 20.78 -4.55 22.90
CA GLU A 89 20.08 -5.79 22.62
C GLU A 89 20.93 -6.76 21.78
N PRO A 90 20.84 -8.08 22.02
CA PRO A 90 21.57 -9.08 21.26
C PRO A 90 21.16 -9.08 19.78
N LEU A 91 22.10 -9.45 18.91
CA LEU A 91 21.91 -9.42 17.45
C LEU A 91 20.73 -10.26 16.98
N SER A 92 20.44 -11.35 17.69
CA SER A 92 19.30 -12.23 17.41
C SER A 92 17.94 -11.55 17.60
N ALA A 93 17.82 -10.57 18.50
CA ALA A 93 16.58 -9.83 18.73
C ALA A 93 16.20 -8.94 17.54
N HIS A 94 17.20 -8.42 16.83
CA HIS A 94 17.02 -7.52 15.68
C HIS A 94 16.76 -8.25 14.36
N LEU A 95 17.12 -9.53 14.27
CA LEU A 95 17.09 -10.29 13.02
C LEU A 95 15.68 -10.31 12.37
N PRO A 96 14.57 -10.53 13.10
CA PRO A 96 13.23 -10.48 12.51
C PRO A 96 12.86 -9.10 11.99
N GLN A 97 13.23 -8.04 12.72
CA GLN A 97 12.93 -6.65 12.34
C GLN A 97 13.72 -6.22 11.10
N ASP A 98 14.99 -6.62 11.01
CA ASP A 98 15.85 -6.35 9.86
C ASP A 98 15.29 -7.03 8.60
N ILE A 99 14.86 -8.29 8.70
CA ILE A 99 14.24 -9.03 7.59
C ILE A 99 12.93 -8.39 7.14
N ARG A 100 12.02 -8.06 8.08
CA ARG A 100 10.77 -7.35 7.77
C ARG A 100 11.02 -6.02 7.08
N SER A 101 12.01 -5.27 7.56
CA SER A 101 12.38 -3.96 6.99
C SER A 101 12.90 -4.10 5.55
N ARG A 102 13.73 -5.12 5.28
CA ARG A 102 14.23 -5.43 3.93
C ARG A 102 13.08 -5.83 3.00
N ARG A 103 12.20 -6.73 3.46
CA ARG A 103 11.00 -7.17 2.72
C ARG A 103 10.13 -5.97 2.32
N LYS A 104 9.80 -5.10 3.29
CA LYS A 104 9.02 -3.88 3.05
C LYS A 104 9.67 -2.96 2.02
N ARG A 105 10.98 -2.71 2.13
CA ARG A 105 11.71 -1.85 1.17
C ARG A 105 11.71 -2.44 -0.24
N PHE A 106 11.85 -3.76 -0.37
CA PHE A 106 11.76 -4.46 -1.64
C PHE A 106 10.38 -4.26 -2.28
N VAL A 107 9.31 -4.61 -1.56
CA VAL A 107 7.93 -4.46 -2.05
C VAL A 107 7.65 -3.04 -2.51
N GLN A 108 7.99 -2.03 -1.70
CA GLN A 108 7.76 -0.63 -2.05
C GLN A 108 8.52 -0.20 -3.31
N ARG A 109 9.75 -0.68 -3.50
CA ARG A 109 10.55 -0.34 -4.68
C ARG A 109 9.93 -0.95 -5.94
N GLU A 110 9.57 -2.22 -5.90
CA GLU A 110 9.01 -2.93 -7.06
C GLU A 110 7.60 -2.40 -7.40
N GLN A 111 6.75 -2.14 -6.40
CA GLN A 111 5.44 -1.52 -6.62
C GLN A 111 5.55 -0.13 -7.27
N ARG A 112 6.53 0.69 -6.84
CA ARG A 112 6.82 1.98 -7.47
C ARG A 112 7.30 1.83 -8.91
N ALA A 113 8.17 0.84 -9.18
CA ALA A 113 8.63 0.55 -10.53
C ALA A 113 7.47 0.13 -11.44
N TRP A 114 6.60 -0.75 -10.94
CA TRP A 114 5.40 -1.18 -11.65
C TRP A 114 4.46 0.00 -11.95
N ASN A 115 4.15 0.84 -10.94
CA ASN A 115 3.29 2.02 -11.12
C ASN A 115 3.87 3.01 -12.13
N ARG A 116 5.21 3.14 -12.17
CA ARG A 116 5.89 4.04 -13.10
C ARG A 116 5.87 3.50 -14.54
N ALA A 117 5.91 2.19 -14.71
CA ALA A 117 5.81 1.53 -16.02
C ALA A 117 4.37 1.40 -16.53
N ASN A 118 3.39 1.35 -15.63
CA ASN A 118 1.98 1.12 -15.93
C ASN A 118 1.12 2.27 -15.39
N PRO A 119 1.15 3.45 -16.04
CA PRO A 119 0.36 4.59 -15.60
C PRO A 119 -1.14 4.24 -15.60
N THR A 120 -1.85 4.73 -14.59
CA THR A 120 -3.30 4.52 -14.48
C THR A 120 -4.00 5.07 -15.73
N PRO A 121 -4.89 4.30 -16.38
CA PRO A 121 -5.62 4.74 -17.57
C PRO A 121 -6.82 5.64 -17.18
N LEU A 122 -6.59 6.57 -16.26
CA LEU A 122 -7.57 7.53 -15.78
C LEU A 122 -6.90 8.89 -15.67
N SER A 123 -7.20 9.78 -16.62
CA SER A 123 -6.76 11.18 -16.54
C SER A 123 -7.65 11.98 -15.59
N ASP A 124 -7.10 13.06 -15.02
CA ASP A 124 -7.85 13.96 -14.14
C ASP A 124 -9.11 14.52 -14.83
N ASP A 125 -9.01 14.86 -16.11
CA ASP A 125 -10.13 15.38 -16.90
C ASP A 125 -11.22 14.32 -17.11
N MET A 126 -10.82 13.07 -17.41
CA MET A 126 -11.78 11.97 -17.55
C MET A 126 -12.46 11.67 -16.22
N GLN A 127 -11.71 11.67 -15.12
CA GLN A 127 -12.27 11.47 -13.78
C GLN A 127 -13.28 12.56 -13.42
N ARG A 128 -12.98 13.83 -13.73
CA ARG A 128 -13.90 14.96 -13.51
C ARG A 128 -15.16 14.84 -14.35
N ALA A 129 -15.03 14.50 -15.63
CA ALA A 129 -16.17 14.32 -16.54
C ALA A 129 -17.09 13.20 -16.06
N LEU A 130 -16.54 12.01 -15.77
CA LEU A 130 -17.31 10.87 -15.28
C LEU A 130 -17.95 11.14 -13.91
N THR A 131 -17.24 11.84 -13.02
CA THR A 131 -17.81 12.22 -11.71
C THR A 131 -18.97 13.20 -11.88
N ALA A 132 -18.87 14.17 -12.79
CA ALA A 132 -19.95 15.10 -13.08
C ALA A 132 -21.18 14.39 -13.67
N GLU A 133 -20.97 13.45 -14.59
CA GLU A 133 -22.05 12.62 -15.15
C GLU A 133 -22.69 11.73 -14.09
N PHE A 134 -21.91 11.09 -13.22
CA PHE A 134 -22.41 10.33 -12.07
C PHE A 134 -23.29 11.19 -11.15
N VAL A 135 -22.82 12.40 -10.80
CA VAL A 135 -23.60 13.31 -9.95
C VAL A 135 -24.90 13.69 -10.64
N LYS A 136 -24.90 13.96 -11.95
CA LYS A 136 -26.12 14.31 -12.70
C LYS A 136 -27.13 13.16 -12.72
N THR A 137 -26.67 11.93 -12.98
CA THR A 137 -27.55 10.76 -13.06
C THR A 137 -28.13 10.39 -11.70
N TYR A 138 -27.29 10.34 -10.66
CA TYR A 138 -27.71 9.93 -9.32
C TYR A 138 -28.40 11.04 -8.50
N ALA A 139 -28.03 12.31 -8.65
CA ALA A 139 -28.76 13.40 -7.98
C ALA A 139 -30.16 13.62 -8.56
N ARG A 140 -30.37 13.23 -9.83
CA ARG A 140 -31.68 13.25 -10.47
C ARG A 140 -32.55 12.07 -10.00
N ALA A 141 -31.94 10.90 -9.79
CA ALA A 141 -32.62 9.73 -9.21
C ALA A 141 -33.00 9.93 -7.73
N ALA A 142 -32.27 10.73 -6.96
CA ALA A 142 -32.58 11.02 -5.55
C ALA A 142 -33.64 12.11 -5.32
N ARG A 143 -34.14 12.77 -6.39
CA ARG A 143 -35.17 13.82 -6.34
C ARG A 143 -36.52 13.38 -6.93
N ALA A 144 -36.56 12.21 -7.56
CA ALA A 144 -37.79 11.55 -8.01
C ALA A 144 -38.35 10.69 -6.87
#